data_AF-A0A969GDF8-F1
#
_entry.id   AF-A0A969GDF8-F1
#
_cell.length_a   1.000
_cell.length_b   1.000
_cell.length_c   1.000
_cell.angle_alpha   90.00
_cell.angle_beta   90.00
_cell.angle_gamma   90.00
#
_symmetry.space_group_name_H-M   'P 1'
#
loop_
_entity.id
_entity.type
_entity.pdbx_description
1 polymer ?
#
loop_
_entity_poly.entity_id
_entity_poly.type
_entity_poly.pdbx_seq_one_letter_code
_entity_poly.pdbx_strand_id
1 'polypeptide(L)'
;MVKLFYFSALSGALIAPPRMRWLLISLWIGYVLYGLTLPFQMYTHSYYHIQLIPILALGLAVVLNPLVEFVSSQNGVRRVGFIALVVSIIGYQAYVARSVLFAESFRHEPAYWSSVGESIPINSNVIALTQDYGYRLMMYGWRKVELWPLATELSATRNPDKNNAEKFDELTVGMDYFLVTAFGQLEKQPKLKKILDTYPIAIEGDGYVMYDLKK
;
A
#
# COMPACT_ATOMS: atom_id res chain seq x y z
N MET A 1 3.56 12.75 -17.66
CA MET A 1 3.61 11.52 -18.48
C MET A 1 2.35 10.68 -18.34
N VAL A 2 1.92 10.31 -17.12
CA VAL A 2 0.71 9.46 -16.91
C VAL A 2 -0.57 10.04 -17.53
N LYS A 3 -0.81 11.36 -17.39
CA LYS A 3 -1.96 12.07 -18.00
C LYS A 3 -2.13 11.82 -19.51
N LEU A 4 -1.02 11.73 -20.24
CA LEU A 4 -1.03 11.50 -21.69
C LEU A 4 -1.61 10.11 -22.04
N PHE A 5 -1.28 9.08 -21.27
CA PHE A 5 -1.76 7.72 -21.52
C PHE A 5 -3.28 7.58 -21.33
N TYR A 6 -3.88 8.28 -20.35
CA TYR A 6 -5.34 8.25 -20.18
C TYR A 6 -6.06 8.90 -21.35
N PHE A 7 -5.60 10.08 -21.79
CA PHE A 7 -6.20 10.75 -22.94
C PHE A 7 -6.04 9.94 -24.21
N SER A 8 -4.86 9.36 -24.45
CA SER A 8 -4.63 8.47 -25.60
C SER A 8 -5.54 7.23 -25.55
N ALA A 9 -5.70 6.57 -24.40
CA ALA A 9 -6.57 5.42 -24.29
C ALA A 9 -8.06 5.76 -24.48
N LEU A 10 -8.50 6.93 -23.99
CA LEU A 10 -9.85 7.46 -24.24
C LEU A 10 -10.07 7.76 -25.73
N SER A 11 -9.11 8.40 -26.39
CA SER A 11 -9.15 8.59 -27.84
C SER A 11 -9.22 7.25 -28.59
N GLY A 12 -8.50 6.23 -28.12
CA GLY A 12 -8.58 4.85 -28.61
C GLY A 12 -10.00 4.29 -28.56
N ALA A 13 -10.72 4.50 -27.46
CA ALA A 13 -12.12 4.09 -27.36
C ALA A 13 -13.00 4.78 -28.42
N LEU A 14 -12.77 6.06 -28.70
CA LEU A 14 -13.55 6.84 -29.68
C LEU A 14 -13.30 6.41 -31.13
N ILE A 15 -12.05 6.12 -31.49
CA ILE A 15 -11.67 5.81 -32.88
C ILE A 15 -11.71 4.31 -33.21
N ALA A 16 -11.83 3.45 -32.20
CA ALA A 16 -11.86 2.00 -32.39
C ALA A 16 -12.99 1.52 -33.32
N PRO A 17 -12.82 0.37 -34.00
CA PRO A 17 -13.89 -0.31 -34.74
C PRO A 17 -15.09 -0.64 -33.84
N PRO A 18 -16.32 -0.78 -34.37
CA PRO A 18 -17.55 -0.81 -33.58
C PRO A 18 -17.55 -1.80 -32.41
N ARG A 19 -17.11 -3.04 -32.62
CA ARG A 19 -17.04 -4.06 -31.55
C ARG A 19 -16.06 -3.69 -30.44
N MET A 20 -14.87 -3.23 -30.81
CA MET A 20 -13.82 -2.84 -29.86
C MET A 20 -14.14 -1.52 -29.16
N ARG A 21 -14.81 -0.59 -29.85
CA ARG A 21 -15.33 0.65 -29.28
C ARG A 21 -16.28 0.37 -28.12
N TRP A 22 -17.29 -0.47 -28.34
CA TRP A 22 -18.24 -0.79 -27.28
C TRP A 22 -17.59 -1.53 -26.12
N LEU A 23 -16.66 -2.45 -26.38
CA LEU A 23 -15.87 -3.08 -25.33
C LEU A 23 -15.10 -2.04 -24.48
N LEU A 24 -14.37 -1.13 -25.12
CA LEU A 24 -13.58 -0.10 -24.42
C LEU A 24 -14.48 0.88 -23.65
N ILE A 25 -15.60 1.31 -24.23
CA ILE A 25 -16.57 2.18 -23.55
C ILE A 25 -17.14 1.48 -22.32
N SER A 26 -17.58 0.22 -22.45
CA SER A 26 -18.11 -0.54 -21.31
C SER A 26 -17.07 -0.75 -20.21
N LEU A 27 -15.79 -0.98 -20.57
CA LEU A 27 -14.70 -1.08 -19.59
C LEU A 27 -14.45 0.25 -18.86
N TRP A 28 -14.45 1.38 -19.57
CA TRP A 28 -14.32 2.71 -18.96
C TRP A 28 -15.50 3.01 -18.03
N ILE A 29 -16.73 2.72 -18.46
CA ILE A 29 -17.93 2.87 -17.63
C ILE A 29 -17.80 1.98 -16.38
N GLY A 30 -17.43 0.71 -16.54
CA GLY A 30 -17.23 -0.21 -15.43
C GLY A 30 -16.18 0.27 -14.43
N TYR A 31 -15.06 0.81 -14.92
CA TYR A 31 -14.02 1.39 -14.07
C TYR A 31 -14.51 2.64 -13.30
N VAL A 32 -15.30 3.51 -13.94
CA VAL A 32 -15.91 4.67 -13.27
C VAL A 32 -16.91 4.22 -12.20
N LEU A 33 -17.80 3.28 -12.54
CA LEU A 33 -18.77 2.73 -11.59
C LEU A 33 -18.07 2.05 -10.41
N TYR A 34 -16.99 1.31 -10.65
CA TYR A 34 -16.14 0.73 -9.61
C TYR A 34 -15.55 1.79 -8.67
N GLY A 35 -15.10 2.93 -9.21
CA GLY A 35 -14.62 4.04 -8.37
C GLY A 35 -15.71 4.76 -7.59
N LEU A 36 -16.94 4.79 -8.10
CA LEU A 36 -18.08 5.31 -7.37
C LEU A 36 -18.52 4.39 -6.22
N THR A 37 -18.32 3.07 -6.34
CA THR A 37 -18.66 2.11 -5.28
C THR A 37 -17.58 1.97 -4.21
N LEU A 38 -16.30 2.15 -4.57
CA LEU A 38 -15.15 2.03 -3.65
C LEU A 38 -14.25 3.29 -3.65
N PRO A 39 -14.81 4.49 -3.42
CA PRO A 39 -14.08 5.75 -3.57
C PRO A 39 -12.93 5.87 -2.57
N PHE A 40 -13.13 5.41 -1.34
CA PHE A 40 -12.12 5.46 -0.29
C PHE A 40 -10.90 4.58 -0.64
N GLN A 41 -11.16 3.35 -1.07
CA GLN A 41 -10.14 2.38 -1.40
C GLN A 41 -9.32 2.82 -2.61
N MET A 42 -9.97 3.31 -3.67
CA MET A 42 -9.26 3.83 -4.85
C MET A 42 -8.43 5.08 -4.54
N TYR A 43 -8.92 5.96 -3.64
CA TYR A 43 -8.16 7.13 -3.23
C TYR A 43 -6.92 6.78 -2.39
N THR A 44 -7.03 5.78 -1.52
CA THR A 44 -5.98 5.45 -0.53
C THR A 44 -5.00 4.37 -0.99
N HIS A 45 -5.40 3.52 -1.93
CA HIS A 45 -4.63 2.33 -2.31
C HIS A 45 -4.51 2.23 -3.83
N SER A 46 -3.30 2.44 -4.34
CA SER A 46 -3.02 2.48 -5.79
C SER A 46 -3.31 1.17 -6.53
N TYR A 47 -3.28 0.02 -5.84
CA TYR A 47 -3.53 -1.29 -6.46
C TYR A 47 -4.99 -1.49 -6.90
N TYR A 48 -5.93 -0.70 -6.37
CA TYR A 48 -7.31 -0.65 -6.89
C TYR A 48 -7.40 -0.04 -8.30
N HIS A 49 -6.30 0.40 -8.90
CA HIS A 49 -6.25 0.85 -10.29
C HIS A 49 -5.67 -0.20 -11.25
N ILE A 50 -5.36 -1.41 -10.78
CA ILE A 50 -4.76 -2.45 -11.64
C ILE A 50 -5.68 -2.82 -12.82
N GLN A 51 -7.00 -2.73 -12.65
CA GLN A 51 -7.99 -2.98 -13.71
C GLN A 51 -7.89 -1.96 -14.85
N LEU A 52 -7.27 -0.81 -14.61
CA LEU A 52 -7.08 0.22 -15.62
C LEU A 52 -5.99 -0.16 -16.63
N ILE A 53 -5.03 -1.00 -16.23
CA ILE A 53 -3.93 -1.45 -17.10
C ILE A 53 -4.43 -2.05 -18.42
N PRO A 54 -5.32 -3.07 -18.43
CA PRO A 54 -5.83 -3.61 -19.69
C PRO A 54 -6.66 -2.60 -20.50
N ILE A 55 -7.38 -1.68 -19.85
CA ILE A 55 -8.15 -0.64 -20.54
C ILE A 55 -7.22 0.31 -21.29
N LEU A 56 -6.15 0.76 -20.63
CA LEU A 56 -5.13 1.61 -21.25
C LEU A 56 -4.39 0.87 -22.36
N ALA A 57 -4.00 -0.39 -22.14
CA ALA A 57 -3.27 -1.19 -23.13
C ALA A 57 -4.10 -1.37 -24.42
N LEU A 58 -5.37 -1.73 -24.30
CA LEU A 58 -6.26 -1.90 -25.45
C LEU A 58 -6.54 -0.57 -26.16
N GLY A 59 -6.77 0.51 -25.42
CA GLY A 59 -6.97 1.85 -26.00
C GLY A 59 -5.73 2.35 -26.74
N LEU A 60 -4.55 2.16 -26.15
CA LEU A 60 -3.27 2.51 -26.78
C LEU A 60 -2.99 1.65 -28.01
N ALA A 61 -3.33 0.36 -28.00
CA ALA A 61 -3.16 -0.50 -29.17
C ALA A 61 -3.92 0.05 -30.39
N VAL A 62 -5.13 0.58 -30.21
CA VAL A 62 -5.90 1.24 -31.28
C VAL A 62 -5.18 2.48 -31.79
N VAL A 63 -4.76 3.36 -30.88
CA VAL A 63 -4.10 4.63 -31.24
C VAL A 63 -2.75 4.41 -31.92
N LEU A 64 -2.00 3.40 -31.48
CA LEU A 64 -0.67 3.11 -32.01
C LEU A 64 -0.70 2.23 -33.26
N ASN A 65 -1.85 1.66 -33.65
CA ASN A 65 -1.93 0.77 -34.80
C ASN A 65 -1.39 1.39 -36.11
N PRO A 66 -1.73 2.65 -36.48
CA PRO A 66 -1.18 3.25 -37.70
C PRO A 66 0.35 3.40 -37.67
N LEU A 67 0.93 3.66 -36.49
CA LEU A 67 2.39 3.72 -36.33
C LEU A 67 3.00 2.34 -36.52
N VAL A 68 2.38 1.29 -35.99
CA VAL A 68 2.84 -0.10 -36.14
C VAL A 68 2.77 -0.53 -37.61
N GLU A 69 1.69 -0.20 -38.32
CA GLU A 69 1.54 -0.45 -39.77
C GLU A 69 2.58 0.33 -40.59
N PHE A 70 2.81 1.60 -40.24
CA PHE A 70 3.84 2.39 -40.89
C PHE A 70 5.23 1.77 -40.72
N VAL A 71 5.60 1.37 -39.49
CA VAL A 71 6.88 0.74 -39.20
C VAL A 71 7.01 -0.63 -39.88
N SER A 72 5.93 -1.41 -39.97
CA SER A 72 5.95 -2.74 -40.60
C SER A 72 6.19 -2.66 -42.11
N SER A 73 5.80 -1.56 -42.74
CA SER A 73 6.09 -1.26 -44.15
C SER A 73 7.53 -0.79 -44.43
N GLN A 74 8.33 -0.50 -43.39
CA GLN A 74 9.71 -0.05 -43.54
C GLN A 74 10.69 -1.22 -43.78
N ASN A 75 11.90 -0.89 -44.20
CA ASN A 75 12.98 -1.87 -44.34
C ASN A 75 13.37 -2.50 -42.98
N GLY A 76 14.06 -3.65 -43.04
CA GLY A 76 14.40 -4.45 -41.86
C GLY A 76 15.21 -3.67 -40.81
N VAL A 77 16.12 -2.79 -41.23
CA VAL A 77 16.94 -1.98 -40.32
C VAL A 77 16.08 -1.01 -39.49
N ARG A 78 15.16 -0.27 -40.13
CA ARG A 78 14.24 0.64 -39.43
C ARG A 78 13.30 -0.12 -38.50
N ARG A 79 12.77 -1.27 -38.94
CA ARG A 79 11.89 -2.11 -38.13
C ARG A 79 12.61 -2.64 -36.89
N VAL A 80 13.82 -3.16 -37.03
CA VAL A 80 14.64 -3.63 -35.91
C VAL A 80 15.00 -2.48 -34.97
N GLY A 81 15.36 -1.32 -35.53
CA GLY A 81 15.63 -0.11 -34.73
C GLY A 81 14.43 0.32 -33.89
N PHE A 82 13.22 0.30 -34.46
CA PHE A 82 11.99 0.62 -33.72
C PHE A 82 11.70 -0.42 -32.62
N ILE A 83 11.84 -1.71 -32.91
CA ILE A 83 11.66 -2.78 -31.91
C ILE A 83 12.67 -2.61 -30.77
N ALA A 84 13.94 -2.38 -31.09
CA ALA A 84 14.99 -2.16 -30.10
C ALA A 84 14.69 -0.94 -29.23
N LEU A 85 14.17 0.15 -29.81
CA LEU A 85 13.73 1.33 -29.06
C LEU A 85 12.59 1.00 -28.09
N VAL A 86 11.54 0.31 -28.55
CA VAL A 86 10.40 -0.08 -27.71
C VAL A 86 10.85 -0.99 -26.56
N VAL A 87 11.67 -2.00 -26.85
CA VAL A 87 12.22 -2.90 -25.83
C VAL A 87 13.11 -2.13 -24.85
N SER A 88 13.90 -1.16 -25.31
CA SER A 88 14.74 -0.33 -24.44
C SER A 88 13.90 0.55 -23.51
N ILE A 89 12.81 1.13 -23.99
CA ILE A 89 11.88 1.92 -23.15
C ILE A 89 11.26 1.03 -22.07
N ILE A 90 10.74 -0.14 -22.45
CA ILE A 90 10.14 -1.09 -21.49
C ILE A 90 11.20 -1.57 -20.50
N GLY A 91 12.39 -1.94 -20.98
CA GLY A 91 13.51 -2.40 -20.17
C GLY A 91 13.99 -1.35 -19.17
N TYR A 92 14.05 -0.08 -19.57
CA TYR A 92 14.38 1.02 -18.67
C TYR A 92 13.35 1.17 -17.55
N GLN A 93 12.05 1.17 -17.88
CA GLN A 93 11.00 1.26 -16.85
C GLN A 93 11.02 0.06 -15.90
N ALA A 94 11.23 -1.15 -16.42
CA ALA A 94 11.39 -2.35 -15.62
C ALA A 94 12.63 -2.28 -14.71
N TYR A 95 13.75 -1.76 -15.22
CA TYR A 95 14.97 -1.55 -14.44
C TYR A 95 14.75 -0.54 -13.30
N VAL A 96 14.08 0.58 -13.56
CA VAL A 96 13.74 1.58 -12.53
C VAL A 96 12.85 0.98 -11.45
N ALA A 97 11.80 0.24 -11.83
CA ALA A 97 10.95 -0.46 -10.86
C ALA A 97 11.76 -1.45 -10.01
N ARG A 98 12.64 -2.24 -10.65
CA ARG A 98 13.53 -3.19 -9.98
C ARG A 98 14.54 -2.50 -9.07
N SER A 99 15.08 -1.33 -9.45
CA SER A 99 16.06 -0.62 -8.61
C SER A 99 15.43 -0.10 -7.33
N VAL A 100 14.18 0.37 -7.37
CA VAL A 100 13.44 0.77 -6.16
C VAL A 100 13.26 -0.42 -5.22
N LEU A 101 12.82 -1.57 -5.75
CA LEU A 101 12.63 -2.80 -4.96
C LEU A 101 13.95 -3.36 -4.41
N PHE A 102 15.05 -3.16 -5.12
CA PHE A 102 16.37 -3.63 -4.69
C PHE A 102 17.04 -2.70 -3.67
N ALA A 103 16.66 -1.42 -3.66
CA ALA A 103 17.23 -0.43 -2.74
C ALA A 103 16.82 -0.68 -1.28
N GLU A 104 15.66 -1.31 -1.05
CA GLU A 104 15.19 -1.67 0.28
C GLU A 104 15.43 -3.16 0.57
N SER A 105 15.98 -3.47 1.75
CA SER A 105 16.24 -4.84 2.19
C SER A 105 15.45 -5.15 3.46
N PHE A 106 14.42 -5.98 3.32
CA PHE A 106 13.60 -6.48 4.43
C PHE A 106 14.08 -7.82 5.01
N ARG A 107 15.29 -8.28 4.63
CA ARG A 107 15.81 -9.58 5.08
C ARG A 107 16.04 -9.68 6.58
N HIS A 108 16.16 -8.55 7.26
CA HIS A 108 16.34 -8.47 8.71
C HIS A 108 15.00 -8.59 9.48
N GLU A 109 13.88 -8.32 8.82
CA GLU A 109 12.55 -8.28 9.45
C GLU A 109 12.16 -9.60 10.12
N PRO A 110 12.35 -10.80 9.51
CA PRO A 110 11.92 -12.04 10.16
C PRO A 110 12.58 -12.28 11.51
N ALA A 111 13.89 -12.07 11.61
CA ALA A 111 14.63 -12.24 12.87
C ALA A 111 14.19 -11.21 13.91
N TYR A 112 14.03 -9.95 13.50
CA TYR A 112 13.53 -8.89 14.38
C TYR A 112 12.14 -9.23 14.94
N TRP A 113 11.15 -9.53 14.09
CA TRP A 113 9.79 -9.84 14.54
C TRP A 113 9.68 -11.16 15.31
N SER A 114 10.53 -12.15 15.02
CA SER A 114 10.67 -13.36 15.86
C SER A 114 11.08 -12.97 17.27
N SER A 115 12.11 -12.11 17.41
CA SER A 115 12.59 -11.67 18.72
C SER A 115 11.54 -10.88 19.52
N VAL A 116 10.76 -10.02 18.84
CA VAL A 116 9.63 -9.33 19.47
C VAL A 116 8.59 -10.35 19.93
N GLY A 117 8.25 -11.34 19.09
CA GLY A 117 7.30 -12.41 19.45
C GLY A 117 7.73 -13.27 20.64
N GLU A 118 9.03 -13.60 20.72
CA GLU A 118 9.63 -14.37 21.81
C GLU A 118 9.61 -13.60 23.13
N SER A 119 9.74 -12.27 23.10
CA SER A 119 9.66 -11.42 24.29
C SER A 119 8.27 -11.37 24.92
N ILE A 120 7.21 -11.59 24.13
CA ILE A 120 5.82 -11.54 24.62
C ILE A 120 5.56 -12.77 25.51
N PRO A 121 5.18 -12.56 26.79
CA PRO A 121 4.89 -13.65 27.72
C PRO A 121 3.83 -14.60 27.19
N ILE A 122 3.96 -15.88 27.53
CA ILE A 122 3.00 -16.90 27.14
C ILE A 122 1.67 -16.62 27.86
N ASN A 123 0.55 -16.80 27.14
CA ASN A 123 -0.81 -16.59 27.65
C ASN A 123 -1.10 -15.15 28.13
N SER A 124 -0.36 -14.16 27.64
CA SER A 124 -0.67 -12.75 27.93
C SER A 124 -1.54 -12.11 26.86
N ASN A 125 -2.48 -11.27 27.29
CA ASN A 125 -3.22 -10.39 26.39
C ASN A 125 -2.39 -9.13 26.11
N VAL A 126 -2.09 -8.87 24.83
CA VAL A 126 -1.27 -7.72 24.43
C VAL A 126 -2.04 -6.86 23.45
N ILE A 127 -2.08 -5.56 23.74
CA ILE A 127 -2.47 -4.53 22.78
C ILE A 127 -1.22 -3.85 22.24
N ALA A 128 -1.16 -3.57 20.94
CA ALA A 128 0.04 -3.09 20.28
C ALA A 128 -0.19 -1.86 19.41
N LEU A 129 0.68 -0.86 19.57
CA LEU A 129 0.92 0.19 18.58
C LEU A 129 2.06 -0.26 17.65
N THR A 130 1.67 -0.92 16.56
CA THR A 130 2.58 -1.63 15.65
C THR A 130 2.28 -1.35 14.17
N GLN A 131 3.25 -1.63 13.30
CA GLN A 131 3.16 -1.47 11.85
C GLN A 131 2.24 -2.54 11.23
N ASP A 132 1.78 -2.28 10.00
CA ASP A 132 1.15 -3.27 9.11
C ASP A 132 0.07 -4.14 9.77
N TYR A 133 -0.79 -3.54 10.61
CA TYR A 133 -1.87 -4.24 11.31
C TYR A 133 -1.39 -5.47 12.12
N GLY A 134 -0.15 -5.44 12.60
CA GLY A 134 0.45 -6.55 13.34
C GLY A 134 0.73 -7.80 12.50
N TYR A 135 0.59 -7.75 11.17
CA TYR A 135 0.80 -8.92 10.31
C TYR A 135 2.20 -9.51 10.42
N ARG A 136 3.23 -8.67 10.56
CA ARG A 136 4.62 -9.13 10.70
C ARG A 136 4.84 -9.87 12.02
N LEU A 137 4.23 -9.38 13.11
CA LEU A 137 4.27 -10.03 14.41
C LEU A 137 3.53 -11.37 14.40
N MET A 138 2.36 -11.44 13.72
CA MET A 138 1.64 -12.70 13.53
C MET A 138 2.43 -13.69 12.69
N MET A 139 3.02 -13.24 11.58
CA MET A 139 3.71 -14.09 10.61
C MET A 139 5.09 -14.56 11.09
N TYR A 140 5.89 -13.69 11.69
CA TYR A 140 7.27 -14.04 12.07
C TYR A 140 7.44 -14.25 13.58
N GLY A 141 6.68 -13.53 14.41
CA GLY A 141 6.68 -13.68 15.87
C GLY A 141 5.72 -14.74 16.40
N TRP A 142 4.81 -15.25 15.56
CA TRP A 142 3.78 -16.20 15.98
C TRP A 142 2.93 -15.70 17.17
N ARG A 143 2.67 -14.39 17.19
CA ARG A 143 1.89 -13.71 18.23
C ARG A 143 0.79 -12.87 17.59
N LYS A 144 -0.45 -13.08 18.05
CA LYS A 144 -1.59 -12.21 17.74
C LYS A 144 -1.75 -11.20 18.87
N VAL A 145 -1.97 -9.93 18.49
CA VAL A 145 -2.16 -8.81 19.42
C VAL A 145 -3.42 -8.05 19.03
N GLU A 146 -4.06 -7.42 20.01
CA GLU A 146 -5.05 -6.38 19.74
C GLU A 146 -4.35 -5.13 19.23
N LEU A 147 -5.00 -4.37 18.34
CA LEU A 147 -4.35 -3.22 17.70
C LEU A 147 -4.80 -1.92 18.32
N TRP A 148 -3.83 -1.15 18.80
CA TRP A 148 -4.07 0.25 19.13
C TRP A 148 -4.24 1.07 17.83
N PRO A 149 -5.24 1.96 17.74
CA PRO A 149 -5.48 2.72 16.52
C PRO A 149 -4.31 3.65 16.13
N LEU A 150 -3.96 3.64 14.83
CA LEU A 150 -2.94 4.53 14.28
C LEU A 150 -3.47 5.97 14.15
N ALA A 151 -2.55 6.94 14.27
CA ALA A 151 -2.85 8.33 13.96
C ALA A 151 -2.82 8.55 12.45
N THR A 152 -4.00 8.69 11.84
CA THR A 152 -4.15 8.99 10.41
C THR A 152 -4.79 10.35 10.18
N GLU A 153 -4.47 11.01 9.06
CA GLU A 153 -5.10 12.27 8.66
C GLU A 153 -6.62 12.12 8.50
N LEU A 154 -7.06 10.95 8.00
CA LEU A 154 -8.47 10.62 7.90
C LEU A 154 -9.14 10.47 9.27
N SER A 155 -8.50 9.82 10.25
CA SER A 155 -9.05 9.72 11.61
C SER A 155 -9.16 11.09 12.25
N ALA A 156 -8.18 11.98 12.04
CA ALA A 156 -8.21 13.35 12.52
C ALA A 156 -9.31 14.19 11.85
N THR A 157 -9.58 13.97 10.57
CA THR A 157 -10.62 14.72 9.82
C THR A 157 -12.02 14.20 10.11
N ARG A 158 -12.20 12.87 10.19
CA ARG A 158 -13.51 12.22 10.36
C ARG A 158 -14.02 12.30 11.79
N ASN A 159 -13.12 12.42 12.76
CA ASN A 159 -13.44 12.60 14.16
C ASN A 159 -12.39 13.51 14.81
N PRO A 160 -12.46 14.83 14.59
CA PRO A 160 -11.48 15.79 15.14
C PRO A 160 -11.36 15.71 16.68
N ASP A 161 -12.43 15.27 17.34
CA ASP A 161 -12.48 15.09 18.79
C ASP A 161 -12.19 13.65 19.27
N LYS A 162 -11.91 12.68 18.37
CA LYS A 162 -11.52 11.32 18.79
C LYS A 162 -10.09 11.31 19.31
N ASN A 163 -9.98 11.64 20.58
CA ASN A 163 -8.79 11.42 21.36
C ASN A 163 -8.76 9.95 21.81
N ASN A 164 -8.02 9.08 21.11
CA ASN A 164 -7.90 7.67 21.51
C ASN A 164 -7.41 7.50 22.96
N ALA A 165 -6.71 8.51 23.51
CA ALA A 165 -6.28 8.51 24.91
C ALA A 165 -7.46 8.55 25.91
N GLU A 166 -8.60 9.15 25.56
CA GLU A 166 -9.82 9.11 26.39
C GLU A 166 -10.47 7.72 26.39
N LYS A 167 -10.12 6.88 25.42
CA LYS A 167 -10.53 5.48 25.32
C LYS A 167 -9.44 4.51 25.75
N PHE A 168 -8.35 5.00 26.35
CA PHE A 168 -7.26 4.12 26.77
C PHE A 168 -7.79 3.01 27.66
N ASP A 169 -8.45 3.36 28.75
CA ASP A 169 -9.03 2.39 29.68
C ASP A 169 -9.99 1.42 28.99
N GLU A 170 -10.86 1.90 28.09
CA GLU A 170 -11.81 1.10 27.31
C GLU A 170 -11.10 0.06 26.42
N LEU A 171 -10.05 0.50 25.70
CA LEU A 171 -9.32 -0.33 24.74
C LEU A 171 -8.31 -1.27 25.42
N THR A 172 -7.87 -0.94 26.63
CA THR A 172 -6.90 -1.74 27.39
C THR A 172 -7.58 -2.64 28.44
N VAL A 173 -8.90 -2.66 28.55
CA VAL A 173 -9.61 -3.58 29.48
C VAL A 173 -9.18 -5.02 29.21
N GLY A 174 -8.67 -5.69 30.25
CA GLY A 174 -8.27 -7.10 30.19
C GLY A 174 -6.95 -7.35 29.44
N MET A 175 -6.23 -6.29 29.04
CA MET A 175 -4.89 -6.38 28.48
C MET A 175 -3.85 -6.43 29.60
N ASP A 176 -2.83 -7.23 29.41
CA ASP A 176 -1.73 -7.41 30.35
C ASP A 176 -0.56 -6.48 30.02
N TYR A 177 -0.33 -6.26 28.71
CA TYR A 177 0.79 -5.46 28.22
C TYR A 177 0.38 -4.54 27.08
N PHE A 178 1.07 -3.40 26.99
CA PHE A 178 1.04 -2.50 25.84
C PHE A 178 2.36 -2.56 25.09
N LEU A 179 2.36 -3.07 23.86
CA LEU A 179 3.55 -3.15 23.00
C LEU A 179 3.63 -1.94 22.07
N VAL A 180 4.80 -1.31 21.98
CA VAL A 180 5.11 -0.28 21.00
C VAL A 180 6.28 -0.74 20.13
N THR A 181 6.04 -0.89 18.83
CA THR A 181 7.09 -1.06 17.82
C THR A 181 7.08 0.07 16.78
N ALA A 182 6.00 0.87 16.75
CA ALA A 182 5.81 1.98 15.82
C ALA A 182 6.01 3.33 16.52
N PHE A 183 7.23 3.64 16.96
CA PHE A 183 7.52 4.89 17.69
C PHE A 183 7.15 6.16 16.93
N GLY A 184 7.30 6.18 15.60
CA GLY A 184 6.84 7.32 14.79
C GLY A 184 5.33 7.57 14.85
N GLN A 185 4.53 6.54 15.19
CA GLN A 185 3.11 6.69 15.48
C GLN A 185 2.84 7.11 16.93
N LEU A 186 3.70 6.70 17.87
CA LEU A 186 3.63 7.15 19.26
C LEU A 186 3.90 8.66 19.37
N GLU A 187 4.90 9.18 18.64
CA GLU A 187 5.19 10.63 18.60
C GLU A 187 4.02 11.45 18.05
N LYS A 188 3.20 10.87 17.17
CA LYS A 188 1.97 11.49 16.66
C LYS A 188 0.81 11.43 17.68
N GLN A 189 0.97 10.71 18.78
CA GLN A 189 -0.04 10.52 19.84
C GLN A 189 0.53 10.94 21.20
N PRO A 190 0.83 12.25 21.42
CA PRO A 190 1.51 12.71 22.63
C PRO A 190 0.73 12.44 23.93
N LYS A 191 -0.61 12.36 23.86
CA LYS A 191 -1.45 11.99 25.01
C LYS A 191 -1.27 10.50 25.38
N LEU A 192 -1.23 9.60 24.39
CA LEU A 192 -0.94 8.19 24.61
C LEU A 192 0.46 8.03 25.22
N LYS A 193 1.46 8.72 24.66
CA LYS A 193 2.83 8.71 25.18
C LYS A 193 2.88 9.06 26.67
N LYS A 194 2.21 10.16 27.06
CA LYS A 194 2.11 10.55 28.49
C LYS A 194 1.42 9.50 29.37
N ILE A 195 0.43 8.78 28.85
CA ILE A 195 -0.22 7.68 29.59
C ILE A 195 0.78 6.53 29.76
N LEU A 196 1.42 6.08 28.68
CA LEU A 196 2.39 4.99 28.72
C LEU A 196 3.60 5.30 29.62
N ASP A 197 4.03 6.57 29.68
CA ASP A 197 5.10 7.02 30.57
C ASP A 197 4.78 6.82 32.07
N THR A 198 3.50 6.63 32.43
CA THR A 198 3.09 6.31 33.81
C THR A 198 3.16 4.82 34.15
N TYR A 199 3.26 3.94 33.15
CA TYR A 199 3.34 2.50 33.33
C TYR A 199 4.79 2.02 33.37
N PRO A 200 5.12 1.03 34.20
CA PRO A 200 6.47 0.48 34.23
C PRO A 200 6.78 -0.27 32.93
N ILE A 201 8.02 -0.16 32.48
CA ILE A 201 8.53 -0.92 31.34
C ILE A 201 8.76 -2.37 31.80
N ALA A 202 8.06 -3.31 31.18
CA ALA A 202 8.23 -4.74 31.42
C ALA A 202 9.45 -5.27 30.68
N ILE A 203 9.56 -4.91 29.39
CA ILE A 203 10.62 -5.34 28.49
C ILE A 203 10.95 -4.20 27.53
N GLU A 204 12.23 -3.97 27.30
CA GLU A 204 12.74 -3.07 26.28
C GLU A 204 13.78 -3.82 25.45
N GLY A 205 13.66 -3.73 24.14
CA GLY A 205 14.60 -4.32 23.20
C GLY A 205 14.94 -3.36 22.07
N ASP A 206 15.82 -3.78 21.16
CA ASP A 206 16.21 -2.95 20.03
C ASP A 206 15.03 -2.77 19.07
N GLY A 207 14.38 -1.60 19.11
CA GLY A 207 13.24 -1.27 18.25
C GLY A 207 11.85 -1.55 18.83
N TYR A 208 11.72 -1.93 20.10
CA TYR A 208 10.41 -2.07 20.75
C TYR A 208 10.45 -1.86 22.27
N VAL A 209 9.31 -1.43 22.82
CA VAL A 209 9.09 -1.28 24.27
C VAL A 209 7.75 -1.91 24.62
N MET A 210 7.69 -2.64 25.74
CA MET A 210 6.48 -3.24 26.27
C MET A 210 6.23 -2.74 27.70
N TYR A 211 5.08 -2.11 27.89
CA TYR A 211 4.64 -1.57 29.18
C TYR A 211 3.74 -2.58 29.90
N ASP A 212 3.88 -2.71 31.22
CA ASP A 212 3.03 -3.56 32.07
C ASP A 212 1.76 -2.79 32.47
N LEU A 213 0.59 -3.26 32.06
CA LEU A 213 -0.70 -2.62 32.32
C LEU A 213 -1.38 -3.13 33.61
N LYS A 214 -0.83 -4.16 34.25
CA LYS A 214 -1.42 -4.76 35.47
C LYS A 214 -1.03 -4.04 36.77
N LYS A 215 -0.20 -3.00 36.69
CA LYS A 215 0.34 -2.28 37.84
C LYS A 215 -0.03 -0.82 37.82
#